data_AF-A0A4V3K9N0-F1
#
_entry.id   AF-A0A4V3K9N0-F1
#
_cell.length_a   1.000
_cell.length_b   1.000
_cell.length_c   1.000
_cell.angle_alpha   90.00
_cell.angle_beta   90.00
_cell.angle_gamma   90.00
#
_symmetry.space_group_name_H-M   'P 1'
#
loop_
_entity.id
_entity.type
_entity.pdbx_description
1 polymer ?
#
loop_
_entity_poly.entity_id
_entity_poly.type
_entity_poly.pdbx_seq_one_letter_code
_entity_poly.pdbx_strand_id
1 'polypeptide(L)'
;MSDDEAAIRHVVETWMEASRRGDLEAVLGLMTDDVVFMVPGKEPFGKAAFAATSKGMAGMKVDGFSEIVELKLLGDWAYIRNHIDMTATPPDGKPLRRSGYTLTLLRKESDGRWRLARDANLLAG
;
A
#
# COMPACT_ATOMS: atom_id res chain seq x y z
N MET A 1 16.37 3.29 -15.73
CA MET A 1 15.22 2.69 -15.04
C MET A 1 14.65 1.66 -15.97
N SER A 2 14.49 0.41 -15.54
CA SER A 2 13.84 -0.61 -16.39
C SER A 2 12.33 -0.39 -16.44
N ASP A 3 11.65 -1.00 -17.40
CA ASP A 3 10.18 -0.96 -17.50
C ASP A 3 9.52 -1.52 -16.22
N ASP A 4 10.13 -2.52 -15.59
CA ASP A 4 9.65 -3.09 -14.33
C ASP A 4 9.84 -2.13 -13.15
N GLU A 5 10.98 -1.43 -13.05
CA GLU A 5 11.17 -0.40 -12.03
C GLU A 5 10.15 0.74 -12.19
N ALA A 6 9.88 1.15 -13.44
CA ALA A 6 8.87 2.15 -13.74
C ALA A 6 7.46 1.68 -13.35
N ALA A 7 7.11 0.43 -13.68
CA ALA A 7 5.82 -0.16 -13.33
C ALA A 7 5.63 -0.27 -11.81
N ILE A 8 6.66 -0.66 -11.06
CA ILE A 8 6.58 -0.73 -9.59
C ILE A 8 6.40 0.67 -8.97
N ARG A 9 7.09 1.69 -9.49
CA ARG A 9 6.86 3.08 -9.05
C ARG A 9 5.43 3.54 -9.32
N HIS A 10 4.91 3.17 -10.49
CA HIS A 10 3.52 3.46 -10.84
C HIS A 10 2.51 2.74 -9.92
N VAL A 11 2.81 1.55 -9.41
CA VAL A 11 1.99 0.89 -8.38
C VAL A 11 1.90 1.76 -7.12
N VAL A 12 3.02 2.32 -6.63
CA VAL A 12 3.04 3.19 -5.43
C VAL A 12 2.28 4.49 -5.68
N GLU A 13 2.48 5.12 -6.84
CA GLU A 13 1.75 6.34 -7.24
C GLU A 13 0.25 6.09 -7.29
N THR A 14 -0.17 5.03 -8.00
CA THR A 14 -1.58 4.65 -8.15
C THR A 14 -2.20 4.33 -6.79
N TRP A 15 -1.49 3.64 -5.91
CA TRP A 15 -1.96 3.35 -4.55
C TRP A 15 -2.26 4.64 -3.78
N MET A 16 -1.32 5.60 -3.79
CA MET A 16 -1.47 6.87 -3.08
C MET A 16 -2.63 7.69 -3.64
N GLU A 17 -2.75 7.78 -4.96
CA GLU A 17 -3.84 8.50 -5.61
C GLU A 17 -5.20 7.87 -5.34
N ALA A 18 -5.32 6.55 -5.50
CA ALA A 18 -6.55 5.82 -5.23
C ALA A 18 -6.96 5.96 -3.76
N SER A 19 -6.00 5.89 -2.82
CA SER A 19 -6.24 6.12 -1.39
C SER A 19 -6.76 7.53 -1.12
N ARG A 20 -6.19 8.57 -1.74
CA ARG A 20 -6.68 9.96 -1.60
C ARG A 20 -8.10 10.15 -2.16
N ARG A 21 -8.45 9.43 -3.23
CA ARG A 21 -9.79 9.47 -3.85
C ARG A 21 -10.82 8.57 -3.15
N GLY A 22 -10.40 7.74 -2.19
CA GLY A 22 -11.27 6.72 -1.59
C GLY A 22 -11.66 5.60 -2.56
N ASP A 23 -10.88 5.37 -3.61
CA ASP A 23 -11.13 4.37 -4.65
C ASP A 23 -10.62 2.99 -4.19
N LEU A 24 -11.45 2.31 -3.40
CA LEU A 24 -11.11 1.01 -2.82
C LEU A 24 -10.88 -0.06 -3.90
N GLU A 25 -11.67 -0.07 -4.98
CA GLU A 25 -11.54 -1.07 -6.04
C GLU A 25 -10.19 -0.95 -6.75
N ALA A 26 -9.73 0.28 -7.03
CA ALA A 26 -8.39 0.50 -7.57
C ALA A 26 -7.30 0.00 -6.62
N VAL A 27 -7.39 0.29 -5.32
CA VAL A 27 -6.43 -0.20 -4.31
C VAL A 27 -6.40 -1.73 -4.25
N LEU A 28 -7.57 -2.39 -4.26
CA LEU A 28 -7.65 -3.85 -4.25
C LEU A 28 -7.09 -4.48 -5.54
N GLY A 29 -7.20 -3.79 -6.68
CA GLY A 29 -6.62 -4.20 -7.95
C GLY A 29 -5.08 -4.23 -7.96
N LEU A 30 -4.44 -3.49 -7.06
CA LEU A 30 -2.97 -3.45 -6.88
C LEU A 30 -2.44 -4.57 -5.99
N MET A 31 -3.30 -5.42 -5.43
CA MET A 31 -2.92 -6.52 -4.54
C MET A 31 -3.09 -7.87 -5.23
N THR A 32 -2.13 -8.77 -5.02
CA THR A 32 -2.32 -10.20 -5.28
C THR A 32 -3.46 -10.76 -4.42
N ASP A 33 -4.09 -11.85 -4.85
CA ASP A 33 -5.18 -12.45 -4.08
C ASP A 33 -4.68 -13.13 -2.80
N ASP A 34 -3.41 -13.59 -2.79
CA ASP A 34 -2.72 -14.16 -1.64
C ASP A 34 -1.94 -13.13 -0.81
N VAL A 35 -2.25 -11.83 -0.94
CA VAL A 35 -1.53 -10.78 -0.22
C VAL A 35 -1.60 -10.99 1.30
N VAL A 36 -0.49 -10.71 1.99
CA VAL A 36 -0.44 -10.70 3.46
C VAL A 36 0.08 -9.36 3.95
N PHE A 37 -0.69 -8.70 4.80
CA PHE A 37 -0.33 -7.48 5.49
C PHE A 37 0.04 -7.79 6.94
N MET A 38 1.08 -7.12 7.43
CA MET A 38 1.51 -7.12 8.82
C MET A 38 1.59 -5.68 9.32
N VAL A 39 0.99 -5.43 10.48
CA VAL A 39 1.03 -4.13 11.18
C VAL A 39 1.35 -4.38 12.66
N PRO A 40 1.98 -3.42 13.37
CA PRO A 40 2.30 -3.57 14.78
C PRO A 40 1.09 -3.96 15.64
N GLY A 41 1.26 -4.98 16.48
CA GLY A 41 0.27 -5.39 17.48
C GLY A 41 -0.97 -6.12 16.94
N LYS A 42 -0.99 -6.55 15.68
CA LYS A 42 -2.06 -7.35 15.09
C LYS A 42 -1.52 -8.60 14.41
N GLU A 43 -2.34 -9.66 14.39
CA GLU A 43 -2.09 -10.84 13.56
C GLU A 43 -2.08 -10.47 12.07
N PRO A 44 -1.28 -11.15 11.23
CA PRO A 44 -1.28 -10.93 9.79
C PRO A 44 -2.65 -11.17 9.17
N PHE A 45 -2.98 -10.41 8.13
CA PHE A 45 -4.29 -10.49 7.48
C PHE A 45 -4.22 -10.34 5.95
N GLY A 46 -5.22 -10.87 5.25
CA GLY A 46 -5.27 -10.88 3.79
C GLY A 46 -6.21 -9.84 3.17
N LYS A 47 -6.31 -9.89 1.84
CA LYS A 47 -7.08 -8.95 1.00
C LYS A 47 -8.52 -8.72 1.47
N ALA A 48 -9.23 -9.78 1.86
CA ALA A 48 -10.63 -9.68 2.29
C ALA A 48 -10.79 -8.88 3.60
N ALA A 49 -9.91 -9.11 4.57
CA ALA A 49 -9.91 -8.37 5.83
C ALA A 49 -9.49 -6.91 5.64
N PHE A 50 -8.53 -6.66 4.74
CA PHE A 50 -8.17 -5.31 4.30
C PHE A 50 -9.40 -4.59 3.72
N ALA A 51 -10.10 -5.22 2.77
CA ALA A 51 -11.28 -4.66 2.12
C ALA A 51 -12.40 -4.34 3.14
N ALA A 52 -12.67 -5.25 4.08
CA ALA A 52 -13.67 -5.04 5.12
C ALA A 52 -13.32 -3.85 6.03
N THR A 53 -12.06 -3.75 6.45
CA THR A 53 -11.57 -2.64 7.27
C THR A 53 -11.65 -1.30 6.53
N SER A 54 -11.25 -1.27 5.26
CA SER A 54 -11.31 -0.06 4.41
C SER A 54 -12.74 0.43 4.18
N LYS A 55 -13.71 -0.48 4.01
CA LYS A 55 -15.13 -0.12 3.95
C LYS A 55 -15.63 0.53 5.25
N GLY A 56 -15.16 0.05 6.40
CA GLY A 56 -15.48 0.66 7.70
C GLY A 56 -14.89 2.06 7.90
N MET A 57 -13.89 2.45 7.11
CA MET A 57 -13.28 3.78 7.11
C MET A 57 -13.81 4.69 6.00
N ALA A 58 -14.94 4.34 5.37
CA ALA A 58 -15.56 5.16 4.34
C ALA A 58 -15.80 6.60 4.84
N GLY A 59 -15.47 7.59 4.00
CA GLY A 59 -15.55 9.01 4.35
C GLY A 59 -14.32 9.56 5.08
N MET A 60 -13.37 8.71 5.50
CA MET A 60 -12.08 9.18 6.01
C MET A 60 -11.26 9.80 4.87
N LYS A 61 -10.86 11.06 5.03
CA LYS A 61 -9.96 11.73 4.08
C LYS A 61 -8.53 11.36 4.40
N VAL A 62 -7.85 10.70 3.46
CA VAL A 62 -6.42 10.40 3.56
C VAL A 62 -5.65 11.38 2.68
N ASP A 63 -4.57 11.94 3.22
CA ASP A 63 -3.58 12.72 2.47
C ASP A 63 -2.16 12.33 2.93
N GLY A 64 -1.15 12.63 2.14
CA GLY A 64 0.23 12.27 2.44
C GLY A 64 1.08 11.96 1.21
N PHE A 65 2.28 11.44 1.45
CA PHE A 65 3.21 11.01 0.41
C PHE A 65 3.88 9.68 0.79
N SER A 66 4.35 8.98 -0.23
CA SER A 66 5.19 7.79 -0.11
C SER A 66 6.44 8.00 -0.96
N GLU A 67 7.60 7.86 -0.35
CA GLU A 67 8.90 7.94 -1.03
C GLU A 67 9.52 6.54 -1.07
N ILE A 68 9.85 6.06 -2.29
CA ILE A 68 10.59 4.82 -2.47
C ILE A 68 12.06 5.09 -2.15
N VAL A 69 12.52 4.59 -1.01
CA VAL A 69 13.91 4.71 -0.51
C VAL A 69 14.80 3.63 -1.13
N GLU A 70 14.25 2.45 -1.39
CA GLU A 70 14.96 1.36 -2.03
C GLU A 70 14.01 0.56 -2.92
N LEU A 71 14.50 0.12 -4.07
CA LEU A 71 13.83 -0.80 -4.97
C LEU A 71 14.87 -1.79 -5.52
N LYS A 72 14.60 -3.09 -5.39
CA LYS A 72 15.38 -4.14 -6.05
C LYS A 72 14.47 -5.13 -6.77
N LEU A 73 14.84 -5.45 -8.01
CA LEU A 73 14.24 -6.51 -8.81
C LEU A 73 14.94 -7.85 -8.51
N LEU A 74 14.15 -8.91 -8.48
CA LEU A 74 14.52 -10.29 -8.14
C LEU A 74 13.74 -11.25 -9.07
N GLY A 75 13.92 -11.10 -10.39
CA GLY A 75 13.11 -11.80 -11.40
C GLY A 75 11.67 -11.29 -11.41
N ASP A 76 10.70 -12.19 -11.28
CA ASP A 76 9.28 -11.84 -11.18
C ASP A 76 8.88 -11.31 -9.79
N TRP A 77 9.84 -11.16 -8.89
CA TRP A 77 9.66 -10.52 -7.59
C TRP A 77 10.44 -9.21 -7.53
N ALA A 78 10.00 -8.34 -6.63
CA ALA A 78 10.75 -7.16 -6.23
C ALA A 78 10.51 -6.89 -4.74
N TYR A 79 11.44 -6.19 -4.10
CA TYR A 79 11.13 -5.53 -2.85
C TYR A 79 11.33 -4.03 -2.98
N ILE A 80 10.48 -3.29 -2.25
CA ILE A 80 10.66 -1.87 -2.01
C ILE A 80 10.68 -1.60 -0.52
N ARG A 81 11.50 -0.62 -0.11
CA ARG A 81 11.36 0.05 1.18
C ARG A 81 10.87 1.45 0.92
N ASN A 82 9.75 1.82 1.55
CA ASN A 82 9.19 3.15 1.45
C ASN A 82 9.29 3.88 2.78
N HIS A 83 9.38 5.20 2.73
CA HIS A 83 9.01 6.08 3.83
C HIS A 83 7.67 6.74 3.51
N ILE A 84 6.70 6.62 4.40
CA ILE A 84 5.35 7.16 4.21
C ILE A 84 5.07 8.15 5.33
N ASP A 85 4.54 9.31 4.97
CA ASP A 85 3.96 10.27 5.91
C ASP A 85 2.53 10.57 5.47
N MET A 86 1.56 10.24 6.31
CA MET A 86 0.15 10.39 5.99
C MET A 86 -0.63 11.02 7.14
N THR A 87 -1.68 11.76 6.77
CA THR A 87 -2.69 12.27 7.68
C THR A 87 -4.04 11.72 7.27
N ALA A 88 -4.72 11.08 8.20
CA ALA A 88 -6.04 10.52 8.00
C ALA A 88 -7.05 11.29 8.87
N THR A 89 -8.05 11.88 8.24
CA THR A 89 -9.02 12.80 8.87
C THR A 89 -10.42 12.18 8.81
N PRO A 90 -11.00 11.76 9.95
CA PRO A 90 -12.39 11.32 10.00
C PRO A 90 -13.35 12.49 9.71
N PRO A 91 -14.59 12.23 9.21
CA PRO A 91 -15.57 13.29 8.95
C PRO A 91 -15.82 14.23 10.14
N ASP A 92 -15.97 13.66 11.34
CA ASP A 92 -16.29 14.39 12.58
C ASP A 92 -15.19 14.26 13.64
N GLY A 93 -13.95 14.03 13.21
CA GLY A 93 -12.83 13.70 14.10
C GLY A 93 -11.62 14.61 13.92
N LYS A 94 -10.68 14.50 14.88
CA LYS A 94 -9.38 15.17 14.74
C LYS A 94 -8.51 14.41 13.72
N PRO A 95 -7.75 15.12 12.88
CA PRO A 95 -6.76 14.51 12.00
C PRO A 95 -5.76 13.67 12.79
N LEU A 96 -5.43 12.52 12.22
CA LEU A 96 -4.52 11.55 12.79
C LEU A 96 -3.33 11.38 11.87
N ARG A 97 -2.14 11.79 12.32
CA ARG A 97 -0.90 11.63 11.54
C ARG A 97 -0.26 10.28 11.83
N ARG A 98 0.23 9.63 10.79
CA ARG A 98 1.00 8.39 10.84
C ARG A 98 2.22 8.52 9.95
N SER A 99 3.37 8.11 10.44
CA SER A 99 4.61 8.17 9.68
C SER A 99 5.48 6.96 9.99
N GLY A 100 6.26 6.50 9.03
CA GLY A 100 7.16 5.37 9.21
C GLY A 100 7.52 4.68 7.91
N TYR A 101 8.13 3.51 8.05
CA TYR A 101 8.62 2.74 6.92
C TYR A 101 7.70 1.58 6.58
N THR A 102 7.73 1.16 5.31
CA THR A 102 7.20 -0.14 4.90
C THR A 102 8.29 -0.98 4.24
N LEU A 103 8.19 -2.29 4.39
CA LEU A 103 8.88 -3.26 3.52
C LEU A 103 7.83 -4.03 2.75
N THR A 104 7.86 -3.89 1.43
CA THR A 104 6.82 -4.42 0.56
C THR A 104 7.47 -5.33 -0.48
N LEU A 105 6.99 -6.57 -0.58
CA LEU A 105 7.32 -7.45 -1.68
C LEU A 105 6.23 -7.36 -2.74
N LEU A 106 6.64 -7.11 -3.97
CA LEU A 106 5.79 -7.14 -5.15
C LEU A 106 6.09 -8.37 -5.98
N ARG A 107 5.06 -8.90 -6.64
CA ARG A 107 5.16 -9.99 -7.61
C ARG A 107 4.53 -9.56 -8.92
N LYS A 108 5.20 -9.88 -10.03
CA LYS A 108 4.64 -9.76 -11.38
C LYS A 108 3.75 -10.96 -11.62
N GLU A 109 2.46 -10.71 -11.82
CA GLU A 109 1.50 -11.80 -12.05
C GLU A 109 1.52 -12.23 -13.53
N SER A 110 0.80 -13.31 -13.86
CA SER A 110 0.75 -13.87 -15.21
C SER A 110 0.20 -12.91 -16.27
N ASP A 111 -0.51 -11.87 -15.86
CA ASP A 111 -0.98 -10.78 -16.76
C ASP A 111 0.06 -9.67 -16.97
N GLY A 112 1.29 -9.87 -16.48
CA GLY A 112 2.41 -8.95 -16.61
C GLY A 112 2.37 -7.76 -15.66
N ARG A 113 1.34 -7.63 -14.81
CA ARG A 113 1.22 -6.50 -13.88
C ARG A 113 1.87 -6.82 -12.53
N TRP A 114 2.64 -5.86 -12.04
CA TRP A 114 3.18 -5.87 -10.68
C TRP A 114 2.08 -5.61 -9.65
N ARG A 115 2.04 -6.42 -8.60
CA ARG A 115 1.10 -6.29 -7.50
C ARG A 115 1.76 -6.56 -6.16
N LEU A 116 1.16 -5.98 -5.13
CA LEU A 116 1.58 -6.15 -3.75
C LEU A 116 1.27 -7.59 -3.28
N ALA A 117 2.32 -8.30 -2.84
CA ALA A 117 2.22 -9.67 -2.35
C ALA A 117 2.43 -9.76 -0.85
N ARG A 118 3.40 -9.05 -0.28
CA ARG A 118 3.59 -9.00 1.18
C ARG A 118 3.86 -7.57 1.59
N ASP A 119 3.31 -7.14 2.72
CA ASP A 119 3.56 -5.82 3.27
C ASP A 119 3.82 -5.91 4.77
N ALA A 120 4.93 -5.34 5.21
CA ALA A 120 5.17 -5.00 6.60
C ALA A 120 5.08 -3.48 6.73
N ASN A 121 3.98 -2.99 7.28
CA ASN A 121 3.72 -1.57 7.44
C ASN A 121 3.98 -1.16 8.89
N LEU A 122 5.06 -0.40 9.10
CA LEU A 122 5.54 -0.01 10.43
C LEU A 122 5.17 1.44 10.76
N LEU A 123 4.13 1.99 10.12
CA LEU A 123 3.67 3.33 10.42
C LEU A 123 3.22 3.42 11.87
N ALA A 124 3.66 4.48 12.54
CA ALA A 124 3.36 4.77 13.93
C ALA A 124 2.87 6.22 14.10
N GLY A 125 2.40 6.52 15.31
CA GLY A 125 1.76 7.78 15.70
C GLY A 125 0.39 7.54 16.31
#